data_AF-A0A235IXJ4-F1
#
_entry.id   AF-A0A235IXJ4-F1
#
_cell.length_a   1.000
_cell.length_b   1.000
_cell.length_c   1.000
_cell.angle_alpha   90.00
_cell.angle_beta   90.00
_cell.angle_gamma   90.00
#
_symmetry.space_group_name_H-M   'P 1'
#
loop_
_entity.id
_entity.type
_entity.pdbx_description
1 polymer ?
#
loop_
_entity_poly.entity_id
_entity_poly.type
_entity_poly.pdbx_seq_one_letter_code
_entity_poly.pdbx_strand_id
1 'polypeptide(L)'
;MPMKYTRNNWLKQVYEEYLGHSVSPATWYRIKEALRDNALDITTDSLKLAASLKTTFRASKLPLTQLLEGYLKTSNLQHNTTYKGADVFTELKKIAGFKCSNVTIIRWFRDIPKDVRGFRFNQLRYYTARELHPIYLRAYTYRHKYGTGSFQFEVETIEVQSA
;
A
#
# COMPACT_ATOMS: atom_id res chain seq x y z
N MET A 1 -3.81 -19.04 -33.93
CA MET A 1 -5.04 -18.25 -34.14
C MET A 1 -5.08 -17.14 -33.09
N PRO A 2 -5.13 -15.85 -33.45
CA PRO A 2 -5.33 -14.79 -32.46
C PRO A 2 -6.78 -14.84 -31.96
N MET A 3 -6.99 -15.20 -30.69
CA MET A 3 -8.31 -15.16 -30.06
C MET A 3 -8.80 -13.70 -29.99
N LYS A 4 -9.95 -13.41 -30.60
CA LYS A 4 -10.65 -12.13 -30.44
C LYS A 4 -11.22 -12.05 -29.02
N TYR A 5 -10.47 -11.47 -28.10
CA TYR A 5 -10.99 -11.16 -26.77
C TYR A 5 -11.91 -9.94 -26.83
N THR A 6 -13.07 -10.02 -26.19
CA THR A 6 -13.79 -8.81 -25.79
C THR A 6 -12.92 -8.02 -24.82
N ARG A 7 -12.97 -6.68 -24.86
CA ARG A 7 -12.15 -5.80 -24.00
C ARG A 7 -12.21 -6.21 -22.51
N ASN A 8 -13.38 -6.62 -22.02
CA ASN A 8 -13.56 -7.11 -20.66
C ASN A 8 -12.85 -8.45 -20.38
N ASN A 9 -12.87 -9.41 -21.31
CA ASN A 9 -12.17 -10.68 -21.15
C ASN A 9 -10.65 -10.50 -21.20
N TRP A 10 -10.17 -9.61 -22.06
CA TRP A 10 -8.75 -9.26 -22.11
C TRP A 10 -8.28 -8.60 -20.80
N LEU A 11 -9.02 -7.61 -20.28
CA LEU A 11 -8.70 -6.99 -18.99
C LEU A 11 -8.68 -7.99 -17.85
N LYS A 12 -9.63 -8.95 -17.84
CA LYS A 12 -9.64 -10.04 -16.87
C LYS A 12 -8.36 -10.88 -16.95
N GLN A 13 -7.94 -11.25 -18.17
CA GLN A 13 -6.71 -12.03 -18.37
C GLN A 13 -5.47 -11.30 -17.90
N VAL A 14 -5.34 -10.00 -18.20
CA VAL A 14 -4.23 -9.20 -17.69
C VAL A 14 -4.20 -9.26 -16.15
N TYR A 15 -5.34 -9.11 -15.48
CA TYR A 15 -5.38 -9.22 -14.02
C TYR A 15 -4.97 -10.63 -13.52
N GLU A 16 -5.47 -11.70 -14.14
CA GLU A 16 -5.15 -13.08 -13.77
C GLU A 16 -3.68 -13.43 -13.97
N GLU A 17 -3.04 -12.90 -15.02
CA GLU A 17 -1.62 -13.08 -15.31
C GLU A 17 -0.75 -12.47 -14.20
N TYR A 18 -1.05 -11.24 -13.77
CA TYR A 18 -0.32 -10.59 -12.68
C TYR A 18 -0.63 -11.18 -11.30
N LEU A 19 -1.85 -11.72 -11.11
CA LEU A 19 -2.22 -12.40 -9.88
C LEU A 19 -1.59 -13.80 -9.78
N GLY A 20 -1.27 -14.43 -10.92
CA GLY A 20 -0.71 -15.77 -11.01
C GLY A 20 -1.74 -16.90 -10.89
N HIS A 21 -3.04 -16.60 -10.92
CA HIS A 21 -4.10 -17.60 -10.96
C HIS A 21 -5.41 -17.04 -11.53
N SER A 22 -6.24 -17.94 -12.06
CA SER A 22 -7.56 -17.57 -12.59
C SER A 22 -8.54 -17.15 -11.50
N VAL A 23 -9.51 -16.32 -11.86
CA VAL A 23 -10.59 -15.85 -10.99
C VAL A 23 -11.96 -16.16 -11.59
N SER A 24 -12.92 -16.47 -10.71
CA SER A 24 -14.31 -16.69 -11.12
C SER A 24 -14.96 -15.39 -11.64
N PRO A 25 -16.03 -15.47 -12.44
CA PRO A 25 -16.77 -14.29 -12.88
C PRO A 25 -17.28 -13.41 -11.73
N ALA A 26 -17.72 -14.04 -10.63
CA ALA A 26 -18.17 -13.32 -9.43
C ALA A 26 -17.02 -12.55 -8.76
N THR A 27 -15.84 -13.17 -8.64
CA THR A 27 -14.64 -12.48 -8.13
C THR A 27 -14.22 -11.34 -9.05
N TRP A 28 -14.28 -11.54 -10.37
CA TRP A 28 -13.98 -10.50 -11.35
C TRP A 28 -14.92 -9.30 -11.22
N TYR A 29 -16.22 -9.54 -10.99
CA TYR A 29 -17.19 -8.49 -10.74
C TYR A 29 -16.82 -7.67 -9.49
N ARG A 30 -16.52 -8.32 -8.36
CA ARG A 30 -16.11 -7.65 -7.12
C ARG A 30 -14.81 -6.85 -7.24
N ILE A 31 -13.86 -7.31 -8.05
CA ILE A 31 -12.61 -6.56 -8.31
C ILE A 31 -12.92 -5.25 -9.03
N LYS A 32 -13.79 -5.29 -10.04
CA LYS A 32 -14.22 -4.09 -10.77
C LYS A 32 -15.01 -3.14 -9.89
N GLU A 33 -15.89 -3.65 -9.03
CA GLU A 33 -16.55 -2.83 -8.00
C GLU A 33 -15.53 -2.17 -7.08
N ALA A 34 -14.57 -2.92 -6.55
CA ALA A 34 -13.56 -2.37 -5.66
C ALA A 34 -12.74 -1.23 -6.28
N LEU A 35 -12.43 -1.32 -7.58
CA LEU A 35 -11.77 -0.23 -8.32
C LEU A 35 -12.68 0.99 -8.44
N ARG A 36 -13.95 0.79 -8.82
CA ARG A 36 -14.94 1.88 -8.97
C ARG A 36 -15.24 2.59 -7.66
N ASP A 37 -15.38 1.83 -6.57
CA ASP A 37 -15.61 2.36 -5.21
C ASP A 37 -14.46 3.27 -4.76
N ASN A 38 -13.26 3.07 -5.31
CA ASN A 38 -12.07 3.88 -5.05
C ASN A 38 -11.80 4.90 -6.18
N ALA A 39 -12.79 5.19 -7.02
CA ALA A 39 -12.71 6.12 -8.15
C ALA A 39 -11.56 5.82 -9.15
N LEU A 40 -11.20 4.53 -9.30
CA LEU A 40 -10.20 4.08 -10.26
C LEU A 40 -10.88 3.52 -11.52
N ASP A 41 -10.46 4.02 -12.68
CA ASP A 41 -10.85 3.45 -13.97
C ASP A 41 -10.32 2.03 -14.15
N ILE A 42 -11.09 1.20 -14.86
CA ILE A 42 -10.70 -0.19 -15.15
C ILE A 42 -9.75 -0.18 -16.36
N THR A 43 -8.48 0.05 -16.08
CA THR A 43 -7.37 0.06 -17.05
C THR A 43 -6.40 -1.07 -16.72
N THR A 44 -5.44 -1.33 -17.60
CA THR A 44 -4.37 -2.30 -17.31
C THR A 44 -3.58 -1.93 -16.06
N ASP A 45 -3.33 -0.64 -15.84
CA ASP A 45 -2.45 -0.18 -14.77
C ASP A 45 -3.12 -0.31 -13.41
N SER A 46 -4.41 0.05 -13.32
CA SER A 46 -5.18 -0.15 -12.08
C SER A 46 -5.36 -1.63 -11.74
N LEU A 47 -5.46 -2.51 -12.75
CA LEU A 47 -5.52 -3.95 -12.55
C LEU A 47 -4.18 -4.54 -12.10
N LYS A 48 -3.06 -4.09 -12.67
CA LYS A 48 -1.72 -4.45 -12.21
C LYS A 48 -1.50 -4.03 -10.76
N LEU A 49 -1.90 -2.81 -10.41
CA LEU A 49 -1.88 -2.31 -9.04
C LEU A 49 -2.71 -3.21 -8.11
N ALA A 50 -3.97 -3.48 -8.46
CA ALA A 50 -4.85 -4.32 -7.65
C ALA A 50 -4.29 -5.74 -7.44
N ALA A 51 -3.75 -6.36 -8.49
CA ALA A 51 -3.12 -7.68 -8.41
C ALA A 51 -1.89 -7.64 -7.49
N SER A 52 -1.01 -6.65 -7.66
CA SER A 52 0.18 -6.49 -6.82
C SER A 52 -0.17 -6.32 -5.34
N LEU A 53 -1.17 -5.49 -5.02
CA LEU A 53 -1.64 -5.29 -3.65
C LEU A 53 -2.16 -6.60 -3.04
N LYS A 54 -2.96 -7.36 -3.79
CA LYS A 54 -3.45 -8.66 -3.33
C LYS A 54 -2.33 -9.66 -3.09
N THR A 55 -1.33 -9.70 -3.96
CA THR A 55 -0.19 -10.60 -3.83
C THR A 55 0.69 -10.23 -2.63
N THR A 56 1.07 -8.96 -2.51
CA THR A 56 1.93 -8.45 -1.43
C THR A 56 1.28 -8.60 -0.06
N PHE A 57 -0.03 -8.34 0.05
CA PHE A 57 -0.76 -8.35 1.31
C PHE A 57 -1.63 -9.60 1.48
N ARG A 58 -1.37 -10.69 0.77
CA ARG A 58 -2.17 -11.93 0.83
C ARG A 58 -2.39 -12.44 2.26
N ALA A 59 -1.39 -12.36 3.12
CA ALA A 59 -1.45 -12.81 4.53
C ALA A 59 -2.29 -11.88 5.45
N SER A 60 -2.63 -10.68 4.99
CA SER A 60 -3.49 -9.76 5.74
C SER A 60 -4.96 -10.20 5.77
N LYS A 61 -5.39 -10.96 4.75
CA LYS A 61 -6.80 -11.33 4.48
C LYS A 61 -7.73 -10.12 4.29
N LEU A 62 -7.21 -8.92 4.05
CA LEU A 62 -8.05 -7.74 3.82
C LEU A 62 -8.74 -7.78 2.44
N PRO A 63 -9.98 -7.25 2.35
CA PRO A 63 -10.64 -6.94 1.08
C PRO A 63 -9.78 -6.03 0.19
N LEU A 64 -9.92 -6.17 -1.14
CA LEU A 64 -9.17 -5.33 -2.09
C LEU A 64 -9.50 -3.84 -1.91
N THR A 65 -10.76 -3.51 -1.62
CA THR A 65 -11.22 -2.15 -1.36
C THR A 65 -10.39 -1.46 -0.28
N GLN A 66 -10.17 -2.13 0.86
CA GLN A 66 -9.38 -1.58 1.96
C GLN A 66 -7.90 -1.43 1.61
N LEU A 67 -7.34 -2.34 0.80
CA LEU A 67 -5.96 -2.22 0.34
C LEU A 67 -5.80 -1.05 -0.63
N LEU A 68 -6.76 -0.83 -1.53
CA LEU A 68 -6.78 0.31 -2.46
C LEU A 68 -6.94 1.63 -1.70
N GLU A 69 -7.87 1.71 -0.75
CA GLU A 69 -8.08 2.90 0.07
C GLU A 69 -6.80 3.26 0.83
N GLY A 70 -6.15 2.27 1.45
CA GLY A 70 -4.85 2.45 2.11
C GLY A 70 -3.79 2.95 1.14
N TYR A 71 -3.67 2.32 -0.04
CA TYR A 71 -2.71 2.72 -1.07
C TYR A 71 -2.92 4.19 -1.46
N LEU A 72 -4.15 4.58 -1.78
CA LEU A 72 -4.49 5.95 -2.17
C LEU A 72 -4.19 6.96 -1.07
N LYS A 73 -4.57 6.67 0.19
CA LYS A 73 -4.23 7.52 1.34
C LYS A 73 -2.73 7.73 1.51
N THR A 74 -1.93 6.69 1.26
CA THR A 74 -0.47 6.74 1.36
C THR A 74 0.25 7.25 0.11
N SER A 75 -0.47 7.40 -1.00
CA SER A 75 0.05 7.97 -2.24
C SER A 75 0.15 9.50 -2.20
N ASN A 76 -0.48 10.13 -1.19
CA ASN A 76 -0.40 11.57 -0.94
C ASN A 76 0.97 12.03 -0.38
N LEU A 77 1.92 11.12 -0.17
CA LEU A 77 3.30 11.49 0.18
C LEU A 77 3.93 12.25 -0.99
N GLN A 78 4.50 13.43 -0.72
CA GLN A 78 5.11 14.27 -1.75
C GLN A 78 6.38 13.61 -2.30
N HIS A 79 6.38 13.28 -3.59
CA HIS A 79 7.44 12.49 -4.22
C HIS A 79 8.84 13.13 -4.18
N ASN A 80 8.93 14.46 -4.09
CA ASN A 80 10.19 15.21 -4.03
C ASN A 80 10.63 15.55 -2.60
N THR A 81 9.93 15.03 -1.59
CA THR A 81 10.19 15.35 -0.19
C THR A 81 10.88 14.18 0.49
N THR A 82 11.79 14.52 1.42
CA THR A 82 12.40 13.53 2.31
C THR A 82 11.89 13.73 3.72
N TYR A 83 11.77 12.62 4.45
CA TYR A 83 11.16 12.58 5.77
C TYR A 83 12.14 12.01 6.77
N LYS A 84 12.34 12.69 7.89
CA LYS A 84 13.26 12.24 8.94
C LYS A 84 12.70 11.01 9.65
N GLY A 85 13.54 10.00 9.88
CA GLY A 85 13.14 8.72 10.43
C GLY A 85 12.43 8.79 11.79
N ALA A 86 12.78 9.76 12.63
CA ALA A 86 12.10 10.02 13.90
C ALA A 86 10.62 10.40 13.71
N ASP A 87 10.33 11.28 12.73
CA ASP A 87 8.98 11.76 12.46
C ASP A 87 8.14 10.68 11.80
N VAL A 88 8.73 9.97 10.83
CA VAL A 88 8.14 8.79 10.19
C VAL A 88 7.75 7.75 11.25
N PHE A 89 8.63 7.45 12.20
CA PHE A 89 8.34 6.46 13.24
C PHE A 89 7.17 6.88 14.14
N THR A 90 7.11 8.16 14.48
CA THR A 90 6.01 8.74 15.26
C THR A 90 4.68 8.65 14.51
N GLU A 91 4.68 8.95 13.22
CA GLU A 91 3.50 8.86 12.39
C GLU A 91 3.04 7.41 12.19
N LEU A 92 3.97 6.48 11.93
CA LEU A 92 3.65 5.06 11.82
C LEU A 92 3.03 4.49 13.10
N LYS A 93 3.47 4.97 14.28
CA LYS A 93 2.82 4.64 15.56
C LYS A 93 1.39 5.15 15.63
N LYS A 94 1.14 6.40 15.21
CA LYS A 94 -0.21 6.98 15.18
C LYS A 94 -1.13 6.18 14.26
N ILE A 95 -0.66 5.83 13.05
CA ILE A 95 -1.41 5.06 12.06
C ILE A 95 -1.70 3.65 12.58
N ALA A 96 -0.69 2.93 13.06
CA ALA A 96 -0.83 1.56 13.53
C ALA A 96 -1.59 1.43 14.86
N GLY A 97 -1.72 2.54 15.59
CA GLY A 97 -2.19 2.61 16.97
C GLY A 97 -1.03 2.48 17.95
N PHE A 98 -1.03 3.31 19.00
CA PHE A 98 0.06 3.43 19.97
C PHE A 98 0.43 2.15 20.73
N LYS A 99 -0.44 1.12 20.67
CA LYS A 99 -0.17 -0.22 21.24
C LYS A 99 0.72 -1.10 20.35
N CYS A 100 1.00 -0.69 19.11
CA CYS A 100 1.88 -1.42 18.21
C CYS A 100 3.33 -1.40 18.74
N SER A 101 3.98 -2.56 18.84
CA SER A 101 5.34 -2.66 19.34
C SER A 101 6.34 -1.97 18.40
N ASN A 102 7.37 -1.34 18.97
CA ASN A 102 8.45 -0.71 18.19
C ASN A 102 9.10 -1.71 17.21
N VAL A 103 9.29 -2.97 17.65
CA VAL A 103 9.88 -4.04 16.84
C VAL A 103 9.01 -4.34 15.62
N THR A 104 7.69 -4.33 15.76
CA THR A 104 6.75 -4.51 14.64
C THR A 104 6.92 -3.41 13.59
N ILE A 105 7.01 -2.16 14.02
CA ILE A 105 7.18 -1.01 13.12
C ILE A 105 8.52 -1.11 12.39
N ILE A 106 9.62 -1.39 13.10
CA ILE A 106 10.96 -1.56 12.52
C ILE A 106 10.97 -2.69 11.47
N ARG A 107 10.22 -3.78 11.69
CA ARG A 107 10.11 -4.88 10.72
C ARG A 107 9.48 -4.47 9.38
N TRP A 108 8.72 -3.38 9.32
CA TRP A 108 8.17 -2.90 8.04
C TRP A 108 9.24 -2.29 7.12
N PHE A 109 10.36 -1.82 7.68
CA PHE A 109 11.52 -1.32 6.95
C PHE A 109 12.39 -2.45 6.38
N ARG A 110 11.97 -3.72 6.48
CA ARG A 110 12.78 -4.88 6.06
C ARG A 110 13.23 -4.77 4.61
N ASP A 111 12.37 -4.26 3.73
CA ASP A 111 12.64 -4.23 2.30
C ASP A 111 13.36 -2.93 1.86
N ILE A 112 13.66 -2.03 2.80
CA ILE A 112 14.49 -0.84 2.55
C ILE A 112 15.99 -1.22 2.57
N PRO A 113 16.82 -0.65 1.67
CA PRO A 113 18.26 -0.79 1.72
C PRO A 113 18.83 -0.40 3.08
N LYS A 114 19.77 -1.20 3.60
CA LYS A 114 20.47 -0.88 4.84
C LYS A 114 21.20 0.44 4.69
N ASP A 115 21.26 1.20 5.77
CA ASP A 115 22.12 2.37 5.84
C ASP A 115 23.60 1.98 5.92
N VAL A 116 24.48 2.98 5.92
CA VAL A 116 25.95 2.81 6.02
C VAL A 116 26.39 2.07 7.29
N ARG A 117 25.53 2.01 8.31
CA ARG A 117 25.74 1.34 9.59
C ARG A 117 25.11 -0.06 9.65
N GLY A 118 24.50 -0.50 8.54
CA GLY A 118 23.86 -1.82 8.43
C GLY A 118 22.43 -1.89 8.99
N PHE A 119 21.86 -0.78 9.47
CA PHE A 119 20.51 -0.73 10.02
C PHE A 119 19.48 -0.50 8.91
N ARG A 120 18.35 -1.22 9.01
CA ARG A 120 17.21 -1.04 8.08
C ARG A 120 16.33 0.16 8.45
N PHE A 121 16.26 0.49 9.74
CA PHE A 121 15.62 1.69 10.25
C PHE A 121 16.62 2.53 11.05
N ASN A 122 16.67 3.83 10.80
CA ASN A 122 17.50 4.79 11.50
C ASN A 122 16.72 6.10 11.65
N GLN A 123 16.56 6.59 12.89
CA GLN A 123 15.82 7.82 13.19
C GLN A 123 16.47 9.08 12.61
N LEU A 124 17.78 9.04 12.37
CA LEU A 124 18.54 10.16 11.82
C LEU A 124 18.59 10.15 10.29
N ARG A 125 18.16 9.06 9.65
CA ARG A 125 18.12 8.95 8.20
C ARG A 125 16.89 9.69 7.65
N TYR A 126 17.08 10.34 6.52
CA TYR A 126 15.99 10.86 5.70
C TYR A 126 15.56 9.79 4.70
N TYR A 127 14.25 9.56 4.61
CA TYR A 127 13.63 8.58 3.73
C TYR A 127 12.84 9.30 2.64
N THR A 128 12.89 8.77 1.42
CA THR A 128 12.09 9.29 0.31
C THR A 128 10.65 8.78 0.39
N ALA A 129 9.70 9.50 -0.22
CA ALA A 129 8.32 9.04 -0.33
C ALA A 129 8.20 7.63 -0.96
N ARG A 130 9.05 7.33 -1.96
CA ARG A 130 9.06 6.02 -2.63
C ARG A 130 9.42 4.88 -1.68
N GLU A 131 10.34 5.10 -0.76
CA GLU A 131 10.73 4.13 0.27
C GLU A 131 9.63 3.95 1.33
N LEU A 132 8.98 5.05 1.70
CA LEU A 132 7.99 5.07 2.78
C LEU A 132 6.63 4.54 2.38
N HIS A 133 6.21 4.74 1.13
CA HIS A 133 4.91 4.31 0.64
C HIS A 133 4.53 2.86 1.02
N PRO A 134 5.37 1.83 0.76
CA PRO A 134 5.06 0.46 1.18
C PRO A 134 5.04 0.27 2.70
N ILE A 135 5.75 1.10 3.47
CA ILE A 135 5.77 1.03 4.94
C ILE A 135 4.48 1.59 5.53
N TYR A 136 4.03 2.74 5.04
CA TYR A 136 2.76 3.34 5.46
C TYR A 136 1.59 2.41 5.13
N LEU A 137 1.62 1.78 3.96
CA LEU A 137 0.61 0.79 3.58
C LEU A 137 0.60 -0.42 4.53
N ARG A 138 1.76 -0.89 4.99
CA ARG A 138 1.86 -1.93 6.04
C ARG A 138 1.26 -1.47 7.36
N ALA A 139 1.51 -0.23 7.78
CA ALA A 139 0.93 0.34 9.00
C ALA A 139 -0.60 0.44 8.93
N TYR A 140 -1.13 0.92 7.80
CA TYR A 140 -2.57 0.99 7.54
C TYR A 140 -3.21 -0.40 7.57
N THR A 141 -2.60 -1.36 6.86
CA THR A 141 -3.03 -2.77 6.85
C THR A 141 -3.02 -3.37 8.25
N TYR A 142 -1.98 -3.08 9.05
CA TYR A 142 -1.88 -3.56 10.42
C TYR A 142 -3.03 -3.05 11.29
N ARG A 143 -3.35 -1.75 11.18
CA ARG A 143 -4.47 -1.15 11.91
C ARG A 143 -5.81 -1.78 11.52
N HIS A 144 -6.07 -1.99 10.24
CA HIS A 144 -7.32 -2.64 9.81
C HIS A 144 -7.44 -4.09 10.28
N LYS A 145 -6.32 -4.81 10.41
CA LYS A 145 -6.32 -6.20 10.85
C LYS A 145 -6.43 -6.36 12.36
N TYR A 146 -5.82 -5.47 13.14
CA TYR A 146 -5.63 -5.64 14.59
C TYR A 146 -6.17 -4.48 15.44
N GLY A 147 -6.52 -3.36 14.81
CA GLY A 147 -7.01 -2.16 15.49
C GLY A 147 -8.52 -2.24 15.73
N THR A 148 -8.91 -1.97 16.98
CA THR A 148 -10.30 -1.76 17.38
C THR A 148 -10.63 -0.27 17.25
N GLY A 149 -11.06 0.20 16.08
CA GLY A 149 -11.57 1.57 15.93
C GLY A 149 -11.43 2.17 14.52
N SER A 150 -12.48 2.88 14.10
CA SER A 150 -12.51 3.74 12.91
C SER A 150 -11.57 4.94 13.10
N PHE A 151 -10.69 5.17 12.13
CA PHE A 151 -9.76 6.31 12.13
C PHE A 151 -9.76 6.98 10.77
N GLN A 152 -10.10 8.26 10.78
CA GLN A 152 -9.84 9.14 9.65
C GLN A 152 -8.38 9.58 9.75
N PHE A 153 -7.63 9.28 8.70
CA PHE A 153 -6.25 9.70 8.55
C PHE A 153 -6.24 10.83 7.53
N GLU A 154 -5.91 12.03 7.99
CA GLU A 154 -5.49 13.13 7.14
C GLU A 154 -3.97 13.19 7.25
N VAL A 155 -3.27 13.16 6.10
CA VAL A 155 -1.83 13.38 6.07
C VAL A 155 -1.62 14.87 6.37
N GLU A 156 -1.48 15.22 7.65
CA GLU A 156 -0.98 16.55 8.00
C GLU A 156 0.42 16.68 7.42
N THR A 157 0.62 17.75 6.64
CA THR A 157 1.86 18.03 5.93
C THR A 157 3.00 18.12 6.95
N ILE A 158 3.85 17.10 7.04
CA ILE A 158 5.02 17.12 7.91
C ILE A 158 5.88 18.32 7.49
N GLU A 159 6.23 19.18 8.45
CA GLU A 159 7.05 20.37 8.21
C GLU A 159 8.30 20.00 7.41
N VAL A 160 8.35 20.57 6.22
CA VAL A 160 9.38 20.35 5.21
C VAL A 160 10.57 21.23 5.57
N GLN A 161 11.74 20.63 5.83
CA GLN A 161 12.99 21.39 5.69
C GLN A 161 13.40 21.33 4.22
N SER A 162 13.15 22.42 3.51
CA SER A 162 13.75 22.68 2.20
C SER A 162 15.26 22.80 2.40
N ALA A 163 16.02 21.86 1.80
CA ALA A 163 17.45 22.01 1.59
C ALA A 163 17.71 22.87 0.35
#